data_AF-A0A9W7D201-F1
#
_entry.id   AF-A0A9W7D201-F1
#
_cell.length_a   1.000
_cell.length_b   1.000
_cell.length_c   1.000
_cell.angle_alpha   90.00
_cell.angle_beta   90.00
_cell.angle_gamma   90.00
#
_symmetry.space_group_name_H-M   'P 1'
#
loop_
_entity.id
_entity.type
_entity.pdbx_description
1 polymer ?
#
loop_
_entity_poly.entity_id
_entity_poly.type
_entity_poly.pdbx_seq_one_letter_code
_entity_poly.pdbx_strand_id
1 'polypeptide(L)'
;MPHHAGVDLILGTDFMVPAGIRLDLYDSTARLPDEVEIPLIKSRSAWLTEPTYGDRVSDGPAESLSIPARMIAEFTLRRKQPSEDTHEFWVRRTKDWIPTVAHSSRGKPTRILLTNVSGKPVWCPAHFPVILWAPPGELPPDDGYVRLNSAKYSDLIRSIGCEVWS
;
A
#
# COMPACT_ATOMS: atom_id res chain seq x y z
N MET A 1 19.59 27.95 -22.39
CA MET A 1 19.36 26.51 -22.18
C MET A 1 19.60 26.22 -20.71
N PRO A 2 18.58 25.97 -19.86
CA PRO A 2 18.83 25.64 -18.46
C PRO A 2 19.12 24.14 -18.34
N HIS A 3 20.34 23.81 -17.95
CA HIS A 3 20.73 22.51 -17.45
C HIS A 3 20.29 22.42 -15.98
N HIS A 4 19.13 21.83 -15.68
CA HIS A 4 18.82 21.38 -14.32
C HIS A 4 19.32 19.95 -14.19
N ALA A 5 20.49 19.80 -13.58
CA ALA A 5 21.14 18.53 -13.33
C ALA A 5 20.41 17.79 -12.19
N GLY A 6 19.55 16.84 -12.55
CA GLY A 6 19.49 15.51 -11.94
C GLY A 6 19.19 15.33 -10.44
N VAL A 7 18.62 16.31 -9.73
CA VAL A 7 18.14 16.11 -8.34
C VAL A 7 16.85 16.93 -8.10
N ASP A 8 15.77 16.25 -7.70
CA ASP A 8 14.46 16.87 -7.46
C ASP A 8 14.35 17.53 -6.06
N LEU A 9 15.03 16.99 -5.04
CA LEU A 9 15.01 17.48 -3.66
C LEU A 9 16.25 16.99 -2.88
N ILE A 10 16.81 17.83 -2.00
CA ILE A 10 17.85 17.44 -1.03
C ILE A 10 17.26 17.59 0.38
N LEU A 11 17.29 16.50 1.16
CA LEU A 11 16.80 16.48 2.54
C LEU A 11 17.95 16.22 3.52
N GLY A 12 18.09 17.09 4.51
CA GLY A 12 19.09 16.95 5.57
C GLY A 12 18.69 15.91 6.62
N THR A 13 19.68 15.35 7.32
CA THR A 13 19.46 14.38 8.41
C THR A 13 18.75 15.00 9.61
N ASP A 14 18.88 16.30 9.80
CA ASP A 14 18.16 17.13 10.76
C ASP A 14 16.65 17.16 10.52
N PHE A 15 16.20 16.96 9.28
CA PHE A 15 14.79 16.75 8.96
C PHE A 15 14.38 15.28 9.04
N MET A 16 15.21 14.37 8.53
CA MET A 16 14.90 12.95 8.42
C MET A 16 14.79 12.25 9.78
N VAL A 17 15.74 12.48 10.68
CA VAL A 17 15.82 11.77 11.97
C VAL A 17 14.65 12.13 12.89
N PRO A 18 14.27 13.41 13.08
CA PRO A 18 13.08 13.75 13.86
C PRO A 18 11.78 13.25 13.22
N ALA A 19 11.74 13.15 11.88
CA ALA A 19 10.62 12.52 11.17
C ALA A 19 10.58 10.99 11.34
N GLY A 20 11.53 10.40 12.07
CA GLY A 20 11.62 8.97 12.37
C GLY A 20 12.25 8.13 11.26
N ILE A 21 12.83 8.78 10.22
CA ILE A 21 13.52 8.09 9.13
C ILE A 21 14.92 7.69 9.63
N ARG A 22 15.27 6.41 9.48
CA ARG A 22 16.59 5.86 9.84
C ARG A 22 17.36 5.53 8.58
N LEU A 23 18.61 5.95 8.51
CA LEU A 23 19.49 5.66 7.39
C LEU A 23 20.43 4.51 7.77
N ASP A 24 20.36 3.42 7.02
CA ASP A 24 21.35 2.36 7.04
C ASP A 24 22.30 2.55 5.86
N LEU A 25 23.50 3.06 6.14
CA LEU A 25 24.50 3.28 5.11
C LEU A 25 25.25 2.00 4.72
N TYR A 26 25.19 0.95 5.55
CA TYR A 26 25.84 -0.33 5.26
C TYR A 26 25.05 -1.07 4.17
N ASP A 27 23.74 -1.21 4.37
CA ASP A 27 22.84 -1.83 3.38
C ASP A 27 22.34 -0.81 2.33
N SER A 28 22.72 0.46 2.45
CA SER A 28 22.28 1.55 1.58
C SER A 28 20.76 1.67 1.52
N THR A 29 20.07 1.62 2.67
CA THR A 29 18.61 1.73 2.80
C THR A 29 18.18 2.87 3.73
N ALA A 30 17.00 3.43 3.46
CA ALA A 30 16.28 4.33 4.34
C ALA A 30 15.07 3.59 4.89
N ARG A 31 15.00 3.46 6.21
CA ARG A 31 13.86 2.95 6.95
C ARG A 31 12.94 4.09 7.32
N LEU A 32 11.74 4.09 6.76
CA LEU A 32 10.69 5.01 7.15
C LEU A 32 10.05 4.58 8.49
N PRO A 33 9.33 5.49 9.17
CA PRO A 33 8.63 5.18 10.44
C PRO A 33 7.58 4.08 10.34
N ASP A 34 7.12 3.77 9.14
CA ASP A 34 6.22 2.65 8.82
C ASP A 34 6.96 1.39 8.38
N GLU A 35 8.21 1.28 8.81
CA GLU A 35 9.11 0.15 8.60
C GLU A 35 9.47 -0.04 7.12
N VAL A 36 9.16 0.92 6.23
CA VAL A 36 9.43 0.77 4.77
C VAL A 36 10.91 0.97 4.54
N GLU A 37 11.56 -0.04 3.98
CA GLU A 37 12.98 0.00 3.60
C GLU A 37 13.11 0.40 2.14
N ILE A 38 13.58 1.61 1.90
CA ILE A 38 13.76 2.16 0.56
C ILE A 38 15.26 2.21 0.25
N PRO A 39 15.73 1.62 -0.85
CA PRO A 39 17.13 1.77 -1.26
C PRO A 39 17.50 3.25 -1.46
N LEU A 40 18.57 3.70 -0.79
CA LEU A 40 19.12 5.06 -0.90
C LEU A 40 19.72 5.34 -2.28
N ILE A 41 20.29 4.31 -2.88
CA ILE A 41 20.85 4.37 -4.22
C ILE A 41 20.01 3.45 -5.10
N LYS A 42 19.32 4.03 -6.08
CA LYS A 42 18.83 3.24 -7.22
C LYS A 42 20.06 2.80 -8.01
N SER A 43 20.56 1.59 -7.74
CA SER A 43 21.72 1.06 -8.44
C SER A 43 21.46 1.04 -9.96
N ARG A 44 22.49 1.28 -10.78
CA ARG A 44 22.38 1.21 -12.26
C ARG A 44 21.90 -0.16 -12.75
N SER A 45 22.07 -1.21 -11.94
CA SER A 45 21.46 -2.53 -12.13
C SER A 45 19.93 -2.52 -12.01
N ALA A 46 19.34 -1.71 -11.12
CA ALA A 46 17.89 -1.47 -11.06
C ALA A 46 17.35 -0.68 -12.28
N TRP A 47 18.24 -0.09 -13.10
CA TRP A 47 17.87 0.53 -14.38
C TRP A 47 17.85 -0.47 -15.54
N LEU A 48 18.62 -1.56 -15.44
CA LEU A 48 18.57 -2.69 -16.38
C LEU A 48 17.52 -3.74 -15.97
N THR A 49 17.17 -3.75 -14.69
CA THR A 49 16.04 -4.46 -14.09
C THR A 49 15.00 -3.43 -13.66
N GLU A 50 14.67 -2.47 -14.53
CA GLU A 50 13.43 -1.72 -14.31
C GLU A 50 12.33 -2.78 -14.24
N PRO A 51 11.60 -2.93 -13.12
CA PRO A 51 10.29 -3.51 -13.19
C PRO A 51 9.55 -2.63 -14.19
N THR A 52 9.41 -3.12 -15.41
CA THR A 52 8.53 -2.48 -16.38
C THR A 52 7.21 -2.29 -15.65
N TYR A 53 6.45 -1.25 -15.97
CA TYR A 53 5.15 -0.92 -15.39
C TYR A 53 4.19 -2.14 -15.19
N GLY A 54 4.47 -3.30 -15.81
CA GLY A 54 3.84 -4.61 -15.59
C GLY A 54 4.27 -5.47 -14.37
N ASP A 55 5.30 -5.12 -13.59
CA ASP A 55 5.66 -5.91 -12.38
C ASP A 55 4.79 -5.56 -11.18
N ARG A 56 4.15 -4.38 -11.19
CA ARG A 56 3.17 -4.01 -10.19
C ARG A 56 1.83 -4.63 -10.54
N VAL A 57 1.28 -5.41 -9.63
CA VAL A 57 -0.04 -6.02 -9.83
C VAL A 57 -1.02 -5.34 -8.87
N SER A 58 -2.06 -4.70 -9.39
CA SER A 58 -3.17 -4.21 -8.58
C SER A 58 -4.40 -5.08 -8.74
N ASP A 59 -5.32 -5.11 -7.78
CA ASP A 59 -6.64 -5.75 -7.95
C ASP A 59 -7.73 -4.91 -7.25
N GLY A 60 -8.95 -5.18 -7.68
CA GLY A 60 -10.15 -4.46 -7.27
C GLY A 60 -11.41 -5.23 -7.65
N PRO A 61 -12.59 -4.72 -7.24
CA PRO A 61 -13.84 -5.37 -7.55
C PRO A 61 -14.07 -5.43 -9.07
N ALA A 62 -14.73 -6.50 -9.54
CA ALA A 62 -15.04 -6.72 -10.95
C ALA A 62 -15.95 -5.64 -11.52
N GLU A 63 -16.94 -5.31 -10.72
CA GLU A 63 -18.00 -4.38 -11.00
C GLU A 63 -18.06 -3.40 -9.83
N SER A 64 -18.79 -2.31 -10.02
CA SER A 64 -18.96 -1.34 -8.94
C SER A 64 -19.69 -1.99 -7.77
N LEU A 65 -19.09 -1.92 -6.58
CA LEU A 65 -19.62 -2.53 -5.37
C LEU A 65 -20.30 -1.47 -4.51
N SER A 66 -21.59 -1.65 -4.24
CA SER A 66 -22.30 -0.84 -3.25
C SER A 66 -21.96 -1.33 -1.85
N ILE A 67 -21.60 -0.40 -0.97
CA ILE A 67 -21.28 -0.66 0.43
C ILE A 67 -22.27 0.12 1.28
N PRO A 68 -23.28 -0.53 1.89
CA PRO A 68 -24.26 0.16 2.71
C PRO A 68 -23.61 0.87 3.90
N ALA A 69 -24.29 1.89 4.44
CA ALA A 69 -23.81 2.65 5.60
C ALA A 69 -23.45 1.72 6.76
N ARG A 70 -22.27 1.91 7.35
CA ARG A 70 -21.78 1.11 8.50
C ARG A 70 -21.77 -0.42 8.26
N MET A 71 -21.81 -0.87 7.00
CA MET A 71 -21.80 -2.29 6.64
C MET A 71 -20.54 -2.66 5.86
N ILE A 72 -20.39 -3.97 5.64
CA ILE A 72 -19.28 -4.56 4.90
C ILE A 72 -19.80 -5.07 3.56
N ALA A 73 -19.02 -4.87 2.50
CA ALA A 73 -19.19 -5.55 1.23
C ALA A 73 -17.88 -6.29 0.88
N GLU A 74 -17.99 -7.45 0.24
CA GLU A 74 -16.82 -8.26 -0.12
C GLU A 74 -16.63 -8.42 -1.62
N PHE A 75 -15.38 -8.56 -2.05
CA PHE A 75 -15.05 -9.05 -3.38
C PHE A 75 -13.88 -10.04 -3.31
N THR A 76 -13.83 -10.96 -4.27
CA THR A 76 -12.79 -11.99 -4.36
C THR A 76 -11.62 -11.49 -5.21
N LEU A 77 -10.39 -11.77 -4.77
CA LEU A 77 -9.19 -11.51 -5.54
C LEU A 77 -9.14 -12.45 -6.74
N ARG A 78 -8.99 -11.90 -7.94
CA ARG A 78 -9.06 -12.66 -9.20
C ARG A 78 -7.71 -12.80 -9.87
N ARG A 79 -6.82 -11.85 -9.65
CA ARG A 79 -5.50 -11.87 -10.28
C ARG A 79 -4.59 -12.89 -9.59
N LYS A 80 -3.72 -13.51 -10.39
CA LYS A 80 -2.68 -14.41 -9.89
C LYS A 80 -1.74 -13.61 -9.01
N GLN A 81 -1.65 -14.01 -7.74
CA GLN A 81 -0.85 -13.31 -6.75
C GLN A 81 0.63 -13.64 -6.95
N PRO A 82 1.51 -12.63 -6.97
CA PRO A 82 2.95 -12.83 -6.90
C PRO A 82 3.35 -13.55 -5.61
N SER A 83 4.59 -14.07 -5.56
CA SER A 83 5.13 -14.62 -4.30
C SER A 83 5.35 -13.51 -3.28
N GLU A 84 5.17 -13.81 -2.00
CA GLU A 84 5.51 -12.88 -0.92
C GLU A 84 7.02 -12.62 -0.85
N ASP A 85 7.85 -13.53 -1.35
CA ASP A 85 9.30 -13.35 -1.44
C ASP A 85 9.72 -12.30 -2.47
N THR A 86 8.86 -12.03 -3.47
CA THR A 86 9.17 -11.12 -4.57
C THR A 86 8.38 -9.83 -4.53
N HIS A 87 7.28 -9.77 -3.77
CA HIS A 87 6.40 -8.62 -3.69
C HIS A 87 5.86 -8.41 -2.28
N GLU A 88 5.85 -7.15 -1.87
CA GLU A 88 5.14 -6.68 -0.70
C GLU A 88 3.67 -6.42 -1.02
N PHE A 89 2.80 -6.70 -0.05
CA PHE A 89 1.36 -6.56 -0.21
C PHE A 89 0.82 -5.31 0.50
N TRP A 90 0.14 -4.47 -0.29
CA TRP A 90 -0.36 -3.17 0.12
C TRP A 90 -1.88 -3.09 -0.03
N VAL A 91 -2.52 -2.41 0.92
CA VAL A 91 -3.96 -2.16 0.93
C VAL A 91 -4.24 -0.67 0.95
N ARG A 92 -5.21 -0.20 0.17
CA ARG A 92 -5.55 1.22 0.05
C ARG A 92 -6.68 1.62 0.98
N ARG A 93 -6.38 2.38 2.02
CA ARG A 93 -7.40 3.06 2.83
C ARG A 93 -8.05 4.19 2.02
N THR A 94 -9.35 4.37 2.17
CA THR A 94 -10.04 5.59 1.73
C THR A 94 -10.71 6.33 2.89
N LYS A 95 -11.29 7.50 2.60
CA LYS A 95 -12.05 8.26 3.60
C LYS A 95 -13.40 7.60 3.94
N ASP A 96 -13.94 6.83 3.01
CA ASP A 96 -15.30 6.29 3.10
C ASP A 96 -15.32 4.84 3.54
N TRP A 97 -14.25 4.09 3.27
CA TRP A 97 -14.16 2.67 3.62
C TRP A 97 -12.73 2.21 3.89
N ILE A 98 -12.63 1.16 4.71
CA ILE A 98 -11.37 0.51 5.11
C ILE A 98 -11.36 -0.93 4.59
N PRO A 99 -10.36 -1.33 3.77
CA PRO A 99 -10.21 -2.70 3.31
C PRO A 99 -9.56 -3.59 4.38
N THR A 100 -10.11 -4.77 4.60
CA THR A 100 -9.52 -5.84 5.41
C THR A 100 -9.29 -7.07 4.55
N VAL A 101 -8.12 -7.69 4.68
CA VAL A 101 -7.74 -8.87 3.91
C VAL A 101 -8.20 -10.13 4.62
N ALA A 102 -9.01 -10.94 3.93
CA ALA A 102 -9.37 -12.27 4.38
C ALA A 102 -8.48 -13.31 3.69
N HIS A 103 -7.94 -14.21 4.50
CA HIS A 103 -7.00 -15.25 4.07
C HIS A 103 -7.72 -16.60 3.95
N SER A 104 -7.27 -17.41 3.00
CA SER A 104 -7.61 -18.85 2.96
C SER A 104 -7.04 -19.59 4.16
N SER A 105 -7.49 -20.84 4.36
CA SER A 105 -6.89 -21.76 5.34
C SER A 105 -5.40 -22.03 5.10
N ARG A 106 -4.87 -21.72 3.90
CA ARG A 106 -3.46 -21.86 3.54
C ARG A 106 -2.67 -20.55 3.69
N GLY A 107 -3.24 -19.53 4.33
CA GLY A 107 -2.58 -18.25 4.57
C GLY A 107 -2.56 -17.29 3.39
N LYS A 108 -3.00 -17.70 2.18
CA LYS A 108 -3.04 -16.80 1.01
C LYS A 108 -4.23 -15.83 1.08
N PRO A 109 -4.06 -14.53 0.78
CA PRO A 109 -5.16 -13.60 0.57
C PRO A 109 -6.16 -14.16 -0.45
N THR A 110 -7.47 -14.09 -0.19
CA THR A 110 -8.48 -14.55 -1.17
C THR A 110 -9.62 -13.58 -1.36
N ARG A 111 -10.00 -12.84 -0.32
CA ARG A 111 -11.08 -11.87 -0.37
C ARG A 111 -10.68 -10.58 0.32
N ILE A 112 -11.32 -9.51 -0.10
CA ILE A 112 -11.19 -8.20 0.52
C ILE A 112 -12.57 -7.79 1.05
N LEU A 113 -12.60 -7.43 2.33
CA LEU A 113 -13.77 -6.91 3.02
C LEU A 113 -13.65 -5.39 3.07
N LEU A 114 -14.53 -4.68 2.36
CA LEU A 114 -14.62 -3.23 2.41
C LEU A 114 -15.61 -2.83 3.49
N THR A 115 -15.09 -2.31 4.60
CA THR A 115 -15.94 -1.81 5.69
C THR A 115 -16.25 -0.34 5.46
N ASN A 116 -17.52 0.01 5.29
CA ASN A 116 -17.95 1.40 5.18
C ASN A 116 -17.88 2.08 6.55
N VAL A 117 -17.03 3.09 6.65
CA VAL A 117 -16.84 3.91 7.86
C VAL A 117 -17.62 5.22 7.80
N SER A 118 -18.40 5.45 6.75
CA SER A 118 -19.29 6.60 6.63
C SER A 118 -20.72 6.26 7.10
N GLY A 119 -21.49 7.31 7.45
CA GLY A 119 -22.90 7.19 7.81
C GLY A 119 -23.86 7.07 6.63
N LYS A 120 -23.37 6.93 5.40
CA LYS A 120 -24.18 6.85 4.17
C LYS A 120 -23.73 5.71 3.27
N PRO A 121 -24.58 5.22 2.36
CA PRO A 121 -24.13 4.27 1.34
C PRO A 121 -23.03 4.88 0.47
N VAL A 122 -21.99 4.10 0.19
CA VAL A 122 -20.86 4.50 -0.67
C VAL A 122 -20.59 3.43 -1.72
N TRP A 123 -19.86 3.80 -2.76
CA TRP A 123 -19.56 2.90 -3.87
C TRP A 123 -18.04 2.73 -4.01
N CYS A 124 -17.61 1.48 -4.21
CA CYS A 124 -16.28 1.19 -4.73
C CYS A 124 -16.39 1.01 -6.25
N PRO A 125 -15.75 1.86 -7.06
CA PRO A 125 -15.82 1.74 -8.52
C PRO A 125 -15.24 0.41 -9.02
N ALA A 126 -15.80 -0.10 -10.13
CA ALA A 126 -15.22 -1.24 -10.83
C ALA A 126 -13.73 -1.00 -11.13
N HIS A 127 -12.90 -2.02 -10.90
CA HIS A 127 -11.45 -2.01 -11.12
C HIS A 127 -10.68 -0.95 -10.33
N PHE A 128 -11.29 -0.32 -9.31
CA PHE A 128 -10.56 0.56 -8.41
C PHE A 128 -9.42 -0.21 -7.73
N PRO A 129 -8.17 0.29 -7.73
CA PRO A 129 -7.03 -0.44 -7.19
C PRO A 129 -7.06 -0.39 -5.65
N VAL A 130 -7.83 -1.32 -5.07
CA VAL A 130 -7.95 -1.46 -3.61
C VAL A 130 -6.69 -2.08 -3.03
N ILE A 131 -6.06 -2.99 -3.77
CA ILE A 131 -4.84 -3.68 -3.35
C ILE A 131 -3.74 -3.54 -4.40
N LEU A 132 -2.50 -3.67 -3.94
CA LEU A 132 -1.31 -3.56 -4.76
C LEU A 132 -0.23 -4.53 -4.26
N TRP A 133 0.31 -5.33 -5.17
CA TRP A 133 1.58 -6.03 -5.01
C TRP A 133 2.66 -5.21 -5.69
N ALA A 134 3.71 -4.88 -4.95
CA ALA A 134 4.85 -4.11 -5.45
C ALA A 134 6.16 -4.79 -5.05
N PRO A 135 7.22 -4.73 -5.87
CA PRO A 135 8.53 -5.23 -5.47
C PRO A 135 9.00 -4.60 -4.13
N PRO A 136 9.75 -5.34 -3.30
CA PRO A 136 10.32 -4.81 -2.06
C PRO A 136 11.09 -3.52 -2.29
N GLY A 137 10.88 -2.55 -1.40
CA GLY A 137 11.49 -1.23 -1.48
C GLY A 137 10.89 -0.26 -2.51
N GLU A 138 9.86 -0.67 -3.25
CA GLU A 138 9.09 0.26 -4.08
C GLU A 138 7.86 0.83 -3.36
N LEU A 139 7.75 2.16 -3.38
CA LEU A 139 6.58 2.86 -2.87
C LEU A 139 5.38 2.72 -3.80
N PRO A 140 4.15 2.59 -3.28
CA PRO A 140 2.90 2.69 -4.03
C PRO A 140 2.82 3.96 -4.87
N PRO A 141 2.09 3.94 -6.00
CA PRO A 141 1.99 5.10 -6.90
C PRO A 141 1.13 6.23 -6.33
N ASP A 142 0.21 5.92 -5.42
CA ASP A 142 -0.68 6.91 -4.79
C ASP A 142 -0.56 6.85 -3.26
N ASP A 143 -1.06 7.90 -2.61
CA ASP A 143 -1.24 7.93 -1.16
C ASP A 143 -2.36 6.99 -0.69
N GLY A 144 -2.31 6.67 0.61
CA GLY A 144 -3.34 5.90 1.33
C GLY A 144 -3.11 4.39 1.32
N TYR A 145 -2.05 3.91 0.65
CA TYR A 145 -1.63 2.52 0.76
C TYR A 145 -0.86 2.26 2.05
N VAL A 146 -1.15 1.12 2.67
CA VAL A 146 -0.51 0.64 3.89
C VAL A 146 -0.12 -0.81 3.68
N ARG A 147 1.07 -1.21 4.14
CA ARG A 147 1.52 -2.61 4.04
C ARG A 147 0.79 -3.49 5.02
N LEU A 148 0.41 -4.68 4.58
CA LEU A 148 -0.36 -5.63 5.38
C LEU A 148 0.35 -5.97 6.71
N ASN A 149 1.67 -6.09 6.70
CA ASN A 149 2.46 -6.52 7.86
C ASN A 149 2.93 -5.36 8.75
N SER A 150 2.51 -4.11 8.46
CA SER A 150 2.96 -2.94 9.21
C SER A 150 2.11 -2.67 10.45
N ALA A 151 2.71 -2.02 11.46
CA ALA A 151 1.98 -1.50 12.62
C ALA A 151 0.82 -0.57 12.20
N LYS A 152 1.04 0.26 11.16
CA LYS A 152 0.00 1.14 10.59
C LYS A 152 -1.24 0.36 10.13
N TYR A 153 -1.09 -0.83 9.55
CA TYR A 153 -2.24 -1.65 9.15
C TYR A 153 -2.98 -2.20 10.38
N SER A 154 -2.24 -2.64 11.41
CA SER A 154 -2.86 -3.07 12.66
C SER A 154 -3.68 -1.94 13.30
N ASP A 155 -3.16 -0.72 13.31
CA ASP A 155 -3.85 0.45 13.84
C ASP A 155 -5.04 0.86 12.96
N LEU A 156 -4.90 0.75 11.63
CA LEU A 156 -6.00 0.95 10.69
C LEU A 156 -7.17 0.00 10.95
N ILE A 157 -6.89 -1.29 11.15
CA ILE A 157 -7.94 -2.27 11.44
C ILE A 157 -8.59 -2.00 12.80
N ARG A 158 -7.82 -1.58 13.80
CA ARG A 158 -8.36 -1.16 15.10
C ARG A 158 -9.27 0.07 14.98
N SER A 159 -8.99 0.99 14.06
CA SER A 159 -9.78 2.21 13.89
C SER A 159 -11.21 1.95 13.39
N ILE A 160 -11.44 0.82 12.70
CA ILE A 160 -12.78 0.41 12.24
C ILE A 160 -13.77 0.39 13.41
N GLY A 161 -13.38 -0.17 14.57
CA GLY A 161 -14.24 -0.23 15.74
C GLY A 161 -14.66 1.16 16.25
N CYS A 162 -13.72 2.09 16.31
CA CYS A 162 -13.99 3.46 16.71
C CYS A 162 -14.83 4.23 15.70
N GLU A 163 -14.57 4.04 14.40
CA GLU A 163 -15.22 4.82 13.33
C GLU A 163 -16.64 4.32 13.03
N VAL A 164 -16.92 3.02 13.19
CA VAL A 164 -18.23 2.41 12.88
C VAL A 164 -19.22 2.48 14.05
N TRP A 165 -18.74 2.36 15.29
CA TRP A 165 -19.58 2.27 16.50
C TRP A 165 -19.62 3.56 17.34
N SER A 166 -19.08 4.67 16.80
CA SER A 166 -19.27 6.03 17.31
C SER A 166 -20.37 6.76 16.56
#